data_AF-A0A6A5R2X4-F1
#
_entry.id   AF-A0A6A5R2X4-F1
#
_cell.length_a   1.000
_cell.length_b   1.000
_cell.length_c   1.000
_cell.angle_alpha   90.00
_cell.angle_beta   90.00
_cell.angle_gamma   90.00
#
_symmetry.space_group_name_H-M   'P 1'
#
loop_
_entity.id
_entity.type
_entity.pdbx_description
1 polymer ?
#
loop_
_entity_poly.entity_id
_entity_poly.type
_entity_poly.pdbx_seq_one_letter_code
_entity_poly.pdbx_strand_id
1 'polypeptide(L)'
;MSSLSILYEDFVDHVSTSLSSTIVPSEPTCFICGNEYGNAGPGLSENRDFFNELPANTRTTYVQNIVEPVMTPCGHTFCTLCICMWLLTHTVPNCPICREHINIPDYSIVSAMHPEDVAIDAFSIALGVSAPVAAVIYRIVRLSTRELMGSPEPMSFVWYAPALISDLPRLMVTVARRFHYQSTTNAVPPDLMCNSLHNPLNRAAETHRNEKMNLEYFSRADAPISKHPDAQKMYTTLVNRIEDVAASLGNPRLSPMDWPTQAEMLFRTVRGEMRDADGGVGEVRWWMYVWYVCKTLVVWQGYCEHVKKLAEMQVALVAI
;
A
#
# COMPACT_ATOMS: atom_id res chain seq x y z
N MET A 1 11.65 -19.20 2.53
CA MET A 1 11.43 -18.91 3.97
C MET A 1 10.45 -17.75 4.02
N SER A 2 9.17 -18.05 4.22
CA SER A 2 8.08 -17.06 4.19
C SER A 2 8.08 -16.25 5.48
N SER A 3 7.97 -14.93 5.34
CA SER A 3 7.92 -13.97 6.43
C SER A 3 6.46 -13.53 6.58
N LEU A 4 5.76 -14.11 7.56
CA LEU A 4 4.44 -13.66 8.00
C LEU A 4 4.57 -12.27 8.65
N SER A 5 3.81 -11.28 8.17
CA SER A 5 3.70 -9.98 8.83
C SER A 5 2.54 -9.99 9.81
N ILE A 6 2.81 -10.31 11.07
CA ILE A 6 1.91 -10.02 12.19
C ILE A 6 1.96 -8.50 12.40
N LEU A 7 0.80 -7.82 12.44
CA LEU A 7 0.76 -6.44 12.92
C LEU A 7 1.18 -6.47 14.39
N TYR A 8 2.30 -5.82 14.67
CA TYR A 8 2.96 -5.83 15.97
C TYR A 8 2.01 -5.42 17.12
N GLU A 9 1.00 -4.59 16.83
CA GLU A 9 -0.01 -4.13 17.79
C GLU A 9 -0.93 -5.27 18.29
N ASP A 10 -1.46 -6.11 17.38
CA ASP A 10 -2.30 -7.27 17.75
C ASP A 10 -1.53 -8.25 18.65
N PHE A 11 -0.24 -8.46 18.35
CA PHE A 11 0.62 -9.31 19.15
C PHE A 11 0.91 -8.72 20.53
N VAL A 12 1.14 -7.41 20.63
CA VAL A 12 1.33 -6.70 21.90
C VAL A 12 0.08 -6.82 22.78
N ASP A 13 -1.11 -6.66 22.21
CA ASP A 13 -2.36 -6.78 22.95
C ASP A 13 -2.53 -8.20 23.53
N HIS A 14 -2.20 -9.23 22.75
CA HIS A 14 -2.23 -10.63 23.21
C HIS A 14 -1.15 -10.97 24.23
N VAL A 15 0.06 -10.44 24.09
CA VAL A 15 1.09 -10.59 25.11
C VAL A 15 0.66 -9.89 26.40
N SER A 16 -0.01 -8.73 26.29
CA SER A 16 -0.52 -7.98 27.44
C SER A 16 -1.70 -8.66 28.15
N THR A 17 -2.41 -9.58 27.49
CA THR A 17 -3.40 -10.44 28.19
C THR A 17 -2.77 -11.64 28.90
N SER A 18 -1.55 -12.02 28.50
CA SER A 18 -0.84 -13.21 29.00
C SER A 18 0.19 -12.88 30.07
N LEU A 19 0.77 -11.69 29.98
CA LEU A 19 1.74 -11.15 30.91
C LEU A 19 1.06 -10.13 31.83
N SER A 20 1.49 -10.08 33.09
CA SER A 20 0.95 -9.09 34.02
C SER A 20 1.74 -7.80 33.90
N SER A 21 1.07 -6.68 33.63
CA SER A 21 1.66 -5.35 33.84
C SER A 21 2.06 -5.24 35.31
N THR A 22 3.29 -4.77 35.57
CA THR A 22 3.74 -4.50 36.94
C THR A 22 4.05 -3.03 37.10
N ILE A 23 3.61 -2.44 38.21
CA ILE A 23 3.90 -1.05 38.56
C ILE A 23 5.25 -0.95 39.28
N VAL A 24 5.74 -2.05 39.85
CA VAL A 24 7.00 -2.13 40.57
C VAL A 24 7.80 -3.30 40.01
N PRO A 25 8.71 -3.07 39.06
CA PRO A 25 9.56 -4.12 38.52
C PRO A 25 10.53 -4.61 39.61
N SER A 26 10.89 -5.89 39.58
CA SER A 26 11.87 -6.47 40.53
C SER A 26 13.26 -5.86 40.39
N GLU A 27 13.59 -5.40 39.19
CA GLU A 27 14.84 -4.73 38.83
C GLU A 27 14.51 -3.35 38.22
N PRO A 28 15.34 -2.32 38.43
CA PRO A 28 15.06 -0.96 37.94
C PRO A 28 15.19 -0.83 36.42
N THR A 29 15.87 -1.79 35.75
CA THR A 29 16.20 -1.75 34.32
C THR A 29 15.80 -3.04 33.59
N CYS A 30 15.45 -2.93 32.31
CA CYS A 30 15.18 -4.08 31.46
C CYS A 30 16.44 -4.87 31.11
N PHE A 31 16.41 -6.19 31.30
CA PHE A 31 17.53 -7.08 31.00
C PHE A 31 17.93 -7.11 29.51
N ILE A 32 16.98 -6.87 28.59
CA ILE A 32 17.25 -6.93 27.14
C ILE A 32 17.89 -5.64 26.63
N CYS A 33 17.35 -4.47 27.02
CA CYS A 33 17.77 -3.18 26.46
C CYS A 33 18.52 -2.28 27.45
N GLY A 34 18.59 -2.64 28.73
CA GLY A 34 19.27 -1.86 29.77
C GLY A 34 18.53 -0.61 30.25
N ASN A 35 17.37 -0.28 29.68
CA ASN A 35 16.64 0.96 30.01
C ASN A 35 15.92 0.89 31.35
N GLU A 36 15.92 2.00 32.09
CA GLU A 36 15.14 2.17 33.31
C GLU A 36 13.62 2.22 33.01
N TYR A 37 12.84 1.51 33.82
CA TYR A 37 11.38 1.49 33.69
C TYR A 37 10.75 2.82 34.11
N GLY A 38 9.64 3.21 33.47
CA GLY A 38 8.91 4.44 33.79
C GLY A 38 9.55 5.74 33.25
N ASN A 39 10.77 5.67 32.73
CA ASN A 39 11.32 6.75 31.92
C ASN A 39 10.78 6.65 30.49
N ALA A 40 10.66 7.80 29.81
CA ALA A 40 10.81 7.78 28.36
C ALA A 40 12.23 7.24 28.15
N GLY A 41 12.37 6.04 27.59
CA GLY A 41 13.70 5.47 27.30
C GLY A 41 14.54 6.48 26.52
N PRO A 42 15.88 6.25 26.36
CA PRO A 42 16.71 7.15 25.57
C PRO A 42 15.95 7.49 24.31
N GLY A 43 15.63 8.79 24.20
CA GLY A 43 14.89 9.30 23.07
C GLY A 43 15.54 8.77 21.81
N LEU A 44 14.74 8.60 20.78
CA LEU A 44 15.09 8.08 19.48
C LEU A 44 16.32 8.71 18.77
N SER A 45 17.07 9.58 19.43
CA SER A 45 18.10 10.47 18.92
C SER A 45 19.44 9.80 18.60
N GLU A 46 19.70 8.55 18.99
CA GLU A 46 21.01 7.93 18.71
C GLU A 46 21.00 6.74 17.76
N ASN A 47 19.84 6.30 17.23
CA ASN A 47 19.84 5.19 16.25
C ASN A 47 18.68 5.15 15.22
N ARG A 48 17.93 6.25 15.00
CA ARG A 48 16.84 6.26 13.99
C ARG A 48 16.96 7.31 12.88
N ASP A 49 17.94 8.20 12.93
CA ASP A 49 18.11 9.25 11.90
C ASP A 49 18.58 8.72 10.54
N PHE A 50 19.20 7.54 10.46
CA PHE A 50 19.57 6.94 9.17
C PHE A 50 18.47 6.09 8.51
N PHE A 51 17.45 5.64 9.26
CA PHE A 51 16.41 4.74 8.72
C PHE A 51 15.07 5.44 8.44
N ASN A 52 14.84 6.64 8.98
CA ASN A 52 13.61 7.41 8.76
C ASN A 52 13.65 8.29 7.50
N GLU A 53 14.82 8.47 6.87
CA GLU A 53 14.97 9.30 5.67
C GLU A 53 14.83 8.50 4.35
N LEU A 54 14.57 7.19 4.40
CA LEU A 54 14.38 6.37 3.20
C LEU A 54 12.89 6.11 2.91
N PRO A 55 12.43 6.31 1.66
CA PRO A 55 11.11 5.86 1.24
C PRO A 55 11.03 4.32 1.24
N ALA A 56 9.89 3.77 1.69
CA ALA A 56 9.52 2.33 1.71
C ALA A 56 9.76 1.50 3.00
N ASN A 57 9.84 2.09 4.19
CA ASN A 57 9.85 1.26 5.41
C ASN A 57 8.44 0.77 5.81
N THR A 58 8.05 -0.42 5.33
CA THR A 58 6.96 -1.23 5.88
C THR A 58 7.40 -1.89 7.19
N ARG A 59 7.51 -1.10 8.27
CA ARG A 59 7.35 -1.58 9.63
C ARG A 59 6.66 -0.46 10.40
N THR A 60 5.41 -0.68 10.79
CA THR A 60 4.71 0.15 11.76
C THR A 60 5.58 0.23 13.01
N THR A 61 6.26 1.36 13.20
CA THR A 61 7.02 1.61 14.41
C THR A 61 6.04 1.89 15.53
N TYR A 62 5.89 0.92 16.43
CA TYR A 62 5.32 1.16 17.75
C TYR A 62 6.25 2.12 18.49
N VAL A 63 5.75 3.31 18.79
CA VAL A 63 6.46 4.31 19.61
C VAL A 63 6.01 4.09 21.04
N GLN A 64 6.79 3.36 21.82
CA GLN A 64 6.55 3.25 23.25
C GLN A 64 7.05 4.54 23.91
N ASN A 65 6.13 5.44 24.26
CA ASN A 65 6.46 6.73 24.88
C ASN A 65 6.95 6.59 26.33
N ILE A 66 6.72 5.42 26.95
CA ILE A 66 7.10 5.10 28.32
C ILE A 66 7.58 3.64 28.33
N VAL A 67 8.70 3.34 28.99
CA VAL A 67 9.15 1.95 29.12
C VAL A 67 8.26 1.22 30.13
N GLU A 68 7.19 0.56 29.64
CA GLU A 68 6.24 -0.17 30.48
C GLU A 68 6.78 -1.57 30.83
N PRO A 69 6.86 -1.91 32.13
CA PRO A 69 7.30 -3.22 32.56
C PRO A 69 6.17 -4.24 32.47
N VAL A 70 6.47 -5.40 31.89
CA VAL A 70 5.64 -6.59 31.93
C VAL A 70 6.39 -7.72 32.61
N MET A 71 5.70 -8.42 33.50
CA MET A 71 6.23 -9.55 34.25
C MET A 71 5.81 -10.86 33.60
N THR A 72 6.80 -11.71 33.34
CA THR A 72 6.59 -13.09 32.89
C THR A 72 6.08 -13.98 34.02
N PRO A 73 5.42 -15.13 33.75
CA PRO A 73 4.95 -16.04 34.79
C PRO A 73 6.06 -16.53 35.74
N CYS A 74 7.30 -16.60 35.25
CA CYS A 74 8.48 -16.95 36.04
C CYS A 74 9.00 -15.81 36.95
N GLY A 75 8.37 -14.63 36.94
CA GLY A 75 8.72 -13.48 37.78
C GLY A 75 9.76 -12.52 37.21
N HIS A 76 10.32 -12.79 36.03
CA HIS A 76 11.24 -11.87 35.37
C HIS A 76 10.51 -10.76 34.63
N THR A 77 11.06 -9.55 34.70
CA THR A 77 10.45 -8.32 34.15
C THR A 77 11.22 -7.84 32.91
N PHE A 78 10.48 -7.37 31.89
CA PHE A 78 11.02 -6.84 30.63
C PHE A 78 10.18 -5.65 30.17
N CYS A 79 10.69 -4.84 29.24
CA CYS A 79 9.81 -3.90 28.53
C CYS A 79 8.84 -4.69 27.64
N THR A 80 7.60 -4.22 27.52
CA THR A 80 6.59 -4.79 26.61
C THR A 80 7.18 -5.03 25.21
N LEU A 81 7.86 -4.02 24.64
CA LEU A 81 8.48 -4.16 23.32
C LEU A 81 9.57 -5.24 23.26
N CYS A 82 10.42 -5.31 24.27
CA CYS A 82 11.56 -6.22 24.27
C CYS A 82 11.11 -7.68 24.37
N ILE A 83 10.15 -7.97 25.25
CA ILE A 83 9.63 -9.33 25.38
C ILE A 83 8.78 -9.73 24.17
N CYS A 84 8.01 -8.80 23.58
CA CYS A 84 7.24 -9.09 22.38
C CYS A 84 8.16 -9.45 21.21
N MET A 85 9.22 -8.66 20.98
CA MET A 85 10.21 -8.94 19.94
C MET A 85 10.93 -10.27 20.16
N TRP A 86 11.27 -10.60 21.41
CA TRP A 86 11.88 -11.89 21.76
C TRP A 86 10.97 -13.06 21.39
N LEU A 87 9.70 -13.00 21.80
CA LEU A 87 8.71 -14.05 21.57
C LEU A 87 8.34 -14.21 20.08
N LEU A 88 8.42 -13.14 19.29
CA LEU A 88 8.21 -13.19 17.83
C LEU A 88 9.39 -13.77 17.05
N THR A 89 10.62 -13.59 17.55
CA THR A 89 11.84 -13.96 16.84
C THR A 89 12.34 -15.37 17.18
N HIS A 90 11.89 -15.95 18.29
CA HIS A 90 12.32 -17.25 18.77
C HIS A 90 11.28 -18.33 18.51
N THR A 91 11.74 -19.50 18.08
CA THR A 91 10.87 -20.65 17.76
C THR A 91 10.16 -21.26 18.95
N VAL A 92 10.65 -20.99 20.17
CA VAL A 92 10.06 -21.46 21.43
C VAL A 92 9.78 -20.24 22.31
N PRO A 93 8.54 -20.00 22.73
CA PRO A 93 8.19 -18.87 23.58
C PRO A 93 8.70 -19.13 25.01
N ASN A 94 9.87 -18.59 25.34
CA ASN A 94 10.52 -18.79 26.63
C ASN A 94 11.06 -17.49 27.23
N CYS A 95 11.28 -17.51 28.54
CA CYS A 95 11.89 -16.39 29.24
C CYS A 95 13.37 -16.23 28.83
N PRO A 96 13.82 -15.03 28.44
CA PRO A 96 15.22 -14.76 28.10
C PRO A 96 16.24 -15.10 29.21
N ILE A 97 15.82 -15.05 30.48
CA ILE A 97 16.70 -15.25 31.64
C ILE A 97 16.73 -16.73 32.05
N CYS A 98 15.59 -17.28 32.48
CA CYS A 98 15.53 -18.64 33.04
C CYS A 98 15.10 -19.71 32.02
N ARG A 99 14.72 -19.31 30.80
CA ARG A 99 14.20 -20.19 29.73
C ARG A 99 12.93 -20.95 30.08
N GLU A 100 12.25 -20.58 31.14
CA GLU A 100 10.93 -21.11 31.48
C GLU A 100 9.93 -20.76 30.38
N HIS A 101 9.09 -21.73 30.02
CA HIS A 101 8.12 -21.60 28.95
C HIS A 101 7.07 -20.54 29.31
N ILE A 102 6.82 -19.60 28.40
CA ILE A 102 5.80 -18.57 28.57
C ILE A 102 4.56 -19.06 27.84
N ASN A 103 3.51 -19.40 28.58
CA ASN A 103 2.24 -19.82 28.01
C ASN A 103 1.51 -18.59 27.45
N ILE A 104 1.61 -18.41 26.14
CA ILE A 104 0.82 -17.44 25.38
C ILE A 104 -0.36 -18.25 24.81
N PRO A 105 -1.63 -17.81 24.96
CA PRO A 105 -2.80 -18.50 24.45
C PRO A 105 -2.54 -19.00 23.05
N ASP A 106 -2.75 -20.30 22.83
CA ASP A 106 -2.33 -21.03 21.62
C ASP A 106 -2.65 -20.25 20.35
N TYR A 107 -1.67 -19.46 19.88
CA TYR A 107 -1.48 -19.28 18.46
C TYR A 107 -0.98 -20.63 18.02
N SER A 108 -1.91 -21.53 17.78
CA SER A 108 -1.60 -22.81 17.17
C SER A 108 -0.81 -22.45 15.92
N ILE A 109 0.50 -22.74 15.94
CA ILE A 109 1.35 -22.86 14.76
C ILE A 109 0.85 -24.12 14.03
N VAL A 110 -0.45 -24.18 13.72
CA VAL A 110 -0.93 -25.01 12.65
C VAL A 110 -0.41 -24.31 11.43
N SER A 111 0.31 -25.06 10.60
CA SER A 111 0.48 -24.76 9.18
C SER A 111 -0.90 -24.76 8.49
N ALA A 112 -1.83 -23.91 8.95
CA ALA A 112 -3.00 -23.51 8.21
C ALA A 112 -2.46 -22.58 7.13
N MET A 113 -2.59 -22.99 5.87
CA MET A 113 -2.21 -22.17 4.73
C MET A 113 -2.78 -20.75 4.96
N HIS A 114 -1.90 -19.75 4.99
CA HIS A 114 -2.33 -18.37 5.19
C HIS A 114 -3.37 -18.04 4.09
N PRO A 115 -4.43 -17.27 4.36
CA PRO A 115 -5.40 -16.91 3.32
C PRO A 115 -4.74 -16.33 2.06
N GLU A 116 -3.58 -15.67 2.23
CA GLU A 116 -2.75 -15.21 1.12
C GLU A 116 -2.01 -16.35 0.41
N ASP A 117 -1.47 -17.35 1.12
CA ASP A 117 -0.85 -18.53 0.50
C ASP A 117 -1.88 -19.33 -0.28
N VAL A 118 -3.09 -19.51 0.26
CA VAL A 118 -4.22 -20.14 -0.45
C VAL A 118 -4.58 -19.32 -1.70
N ALA A 119 -4.59 -18.00 -1.60
CA ALA A 119 -4.85 -17.13 -2.75
C ALA A 119 -3.72 -17.20 -3.78
N ILE A 120 -2.46 -17.22 -3.36
CA ILE A 120 -1.29 -17.33 -4.24
C ILE A 120 -1.29 -18.68 -4.96
N ASP A 121 -1.58 -19.77 -4.27
CA ASP A 121 -1.72 -21.10 -4.87
C ASP A 121 -2.90 -21.12 -5.86
N ALA A 122 -4.04 -20.52 -5.49
CA ALA A 122 -5.17 -20.39 -6.39
C ALA A 122 -4.82 -19.57 -7.64
N PHE A 123 -4.07 -18.47 -7.51
CA PHE A 123 -3.57 -17.67 -8.64
C PHE A 123 -2.56 -18.46 -9.49
N SER A 124 -1.65 -19.20 -8.85
CA SER A 124 -0.67 -20.05 -9.51
C SER A 124 -1.36 -21.09 -10.40
N ILE A 125 -2.36 -21.78 -9.86
CA ILE A 125 -3.17 -22.76 -10.58
C ILE A 125 -3.99 -22.08 -11.69
N ALA A 126 -4.70 -20.99 -11.37
CA ALA A 126 -5.61 -20.33 -12.30
C ALA A 126 -4.89 -19.70 -13.51
N LEU A 127 -3.67 -19.20 -13.30
CA LEU A 127 -2.88 -18.55 -14.35
C LEU A 127 -1.83 -19.46 -14.99
N GLY A 128 -1.64 -20.68 -14.46
CA GLY A 128 -0.58 -21.59 -14.93
C GLY A 128 0.83 -21.02 -14.74
N VAL A 129 1.04 -20.23 -13.67
CA VAL A 129 2.33 -19.60 -13.37
C VAL A 129 2.96 -20.19 -12.11
N SER A 130 4.28 -20.03 -11.93
CA SER A 130 4.95 -20.49 -10.71
C SER A 130 4.47 -19.71 -9.47
N ALA A 131 4.53 -20.33 -8.29
CA ALA A 131 4.12 -19.67 -7.04
C ALA A 131 4.82 -18.31 -6.78
N PRO A 132 6.13 -18.14 -7.05
CA PRO A 132 6.77 -16.82 -6.95
C PRO A 132 6.17 -15.78 -7.89
N VAL A 133 5.82 -16.16 -9.13
CA VAL A 133 5.18 -15.26 -10.10
C VAL A 133 3.75 -14.94 -9.66
N ALA A 134 2.99 -15.93 -9.19
CA ALA A 134 1.66 -15.73 -8.65
C ALA A 134 1.66 -14.77 -7.45
N ALA A 135 2.65 -14.86 -6.56
CA ALA A 135 2.81 -13.94 -5.44
C ALA A 135 3.02 -12.49 -5.88
N VAL A 136 3.82 -12.27 -6.92
CA VAL A 136 4.02 -10.92 -7.50
C VAL A 136 2.71 -10.40 -8.11
N ILE A 137 2.02 -11.21 -8.90
CA ILE A 137 0.74 -10.83 -9.51
C ILE A 137 -0.31 -10.51 -8.43
N TYR A 138 -0.42 -11.37 -7.41
CA TYR A 138 -1.34 -11.19 -6.29
C TYR A 138 -1.08 -9.88 -5.56
N ARG A 139 0.19 -9.56 -5.28
CA ARG A 139 0.59 -8.29 -4.67
C ARG A 139 0.17 -7.10 -5.52
N ILE A 140 0.41 -7.16 -6.84
CA ILE A 140 0.05 -6.07 -7.77
C ILE A 140 -1.46 -5.82 -7.79
N VAL A 141 -2.27 -6.88 -7.86
CA VAL A 141 -3.74 -6.79 -7.86
C VAL A 141 -4.27 -6.14 -6.57
N ARG A 142 -3.51 -6.20 -5.47
CA ARG A 142 -3.89 -5.64 -4.17
C ARG A 142 -3.24 -4.28 -3.85
N LEU A 143 -2.47 -3.69 -4.78
CA LEU A 143 -1.86 -2.39 -4.56
C LEU A 143 -2.93 -1.34 -4.27
N SER A 144 -2.73 -0.61 -3.17
CA SER A 144 -3.51 0.58 -2.87
C SER A 144 -3.08 1.75 -3.74
N THR A 145 -3.98 2.72 -3.91
CA THR A 145 -3.70 4.02 -4.53
C THR A 145 -2.53 4.72 -3.87
N ARG A 146 -2.33 4.53 -2.55
CA ARG A 146 -1.18 5.07 -1.82
C ARG A 146 0.13 4.49 -2.33
N GLU A 147 0.19 3.16 -2.48
CA GLU A 147 1.39 2.48 -2.96
C GLU A 147 1.68 2.85 -4.42
N LEU A 148 0.65 2.98 -5.25
CA LEU A 148 0.79 3.44 -6.63
C LEU A 148 1.34 4.88 -6.72
N MET A 149 0.83 5.80 -5.91
CA MET A 149 1.37 7.18 -5.83
C MET A 149 2.83 7.20 -5.37
N GLY A 150 3.21 6.28 -4.48
CA GLY A 150 4.56 6.15 -3.93
C GLY A 150 5.54 5.38 -4.81
N SER A 151 5.07 4.74 -5.89
CA SER A 151 5.91 3.90 -6.74
C SER A 151 7.09 4.70 -7.31
N PRO A 152 8.35 4.32 -7.00
CA PRO A 152 9.53 5.03 -7.47
C PRO A 152 10.07 4.47 -8.79
N GLU A 153 9.77 3.22 -9.11
CA GLU A 153 10.40 2.50 -10.22
C GLU A 153 9.81 2.91 -11.57
N PRO A 154 10.64 3.36 -12.53
CA PRO A 154 10.24 3.48 -13.92
C PRO A 154 9.86 2.10 -14.46
N MET A 155 8.67 2.01 -15.06
CA MET A 155 8.15 0.79 -15.66
C MET A 155 7.74 1.08 -17.09
N SER A 156 8.03 0.13 -17.98
CA SER A 156 7.49 0.15 -19.33
C SER A 156 5.98 -0.09 -19.26
N PHE A 157 5.19 0.69 -19.97
CA PHE A 157 3.77 0.40 -20.14
C PHE A 157 3.33 0.54 -21.59
N VAL A 158 2.16 -0.02 -21.90
CA VAL A 158 1.48 0.05 -23.19
C VAL A 158 0.31 1.03 -23.08
N TRP A 159 0.19 1.96 -24.04
CA TRP A 159 -0.89 2.95 -24.03
C TRP A 159 -2.25 2.32 -24.34
N TYR A 160 -2.99 1.93 -23.32
CA TYR A 160 -4.29 1.30 -23.49
C TYR A 160 -5.43 2.23 -23.05
N ALA A 161 -5.89 3.06 -23.99
CA ALA A 161 -6.89 4.10 -23.74
C ALA A 161 -8.18 3.63 -23.05
N PRO A 162 -8.80 2.48 -23.42
CA PRO A 162 -10.01 2.02 -22.74
C PRO A 162 -9.83 1.81 -21.23
N ALA A 163 -8.71 1.18 -20.80
CA ALA A 163 -8.43 0.99 -19.38
C ALA A 163 -8.09 2.31 -18.68
N LEU A 164 -7.27 3.16 -19.30
CA LEU A 164 -6.93 4.48 -18.78
C LEU A 164 -8.21 5.31 -18.50
N ILE A 165 -9.12 5.36 -19.45
CA ILE A 165 -10.39 6.09 -19.33
C ILE A 165 -11.30 5.45 -18.28
N SER A 166 -11.33 4.12 -18.18
CA SER A 166 -12.14 3.39 -17.20
C SER A 166 -11.69 3.64 -15.76
N ASP A 167 -10.38 3.71 -15.52
CA ASP A 167 -9.80 3.92 -14.19
C ASP A 167 -9.78 5.39 -13.76
N LEU A 168 -9.67 6.31 -14.73
CA LEU A 168 -9.52 7.75 -14.48
C LEU A 168 -10.51 8.31 -13.43
N PRO A 169 -11.84 8.12 -13.54
CA PRO A 169 -12.76 8.72 -12.58
C PRO A 169 -12.63 8.09 -11.18
N ARG A 170 -12.28 6.79 -11.08
CA ARG A 170 -12.03 6.10 -9.80
C ARG A 170 -10.79 6.64 -9.11
N LEU A 171 -9.73 6.87 -9.87
CA LEU A 171 -8.49 7.46 -9.38
C LEU A 171 -8.67 8.91 -8.94
N MET A 172 -9.34 9.73 -9.75
CA MET A 172 -9.66 11.12 -9.40
C MET A 172 -10.37 11.22 -8.05
N VAL A 173 -11.42 10.43 -7.84
CA VAL A 173 -12.13 10.40 -6.55
C VAL A 173 -11.24 9.88 -5.44
N THR A 174 -10.48 8.82 -5.66
CA THR A 174 -9.65 8.22 -4.60
C THR A 174 -8.50 9.13 -4.17
N VAL A 175 -7.85 9.83 -5.11
CA VAL A 175 -6.85 10.85 -4.79
C VAL A 175 -7.50 12.04 -4.09
N ALA A 176 -8.66 12.52 -4.55
CA ALA A 176 -9.39 13.61 -3.90
C ALA A 176 -9.76 13.29 -2.45
N ARG A 177 -10.17 12.05 -2.15
CA ARG A 177 -10.43 11.60 -0.77
C ARG A 177 -9.18 11.72 0.10
N ARG A 178 -8.02 11.32 -0.43
CA ARG A 178 -6.76 11.40 0.33
C ARG A 178 -6.40 12.84 0.66
N PHE A 179 -6.56 13.77 -0.27
CA PHE A 179 -6.36 15.20 -0.02
C PHE A 179 -7.32 15.74 1.05
N HIS A 180 -8.58 15.29 1.02
CA HIS A 180 -9.58 15.67 2.02
C HIS A 180 -9.22 15.16 3.42
N TYR A 181 -8.91 13.87 3.57
CA TYR A 181 -8.54 13.32 4.88
C TYR A 181 -7.23 13.90 5.39
N GLN A 182 -6.25 14.18 4.52
CA GLN A 182 -5.02 14.89 4.91
C GLN A 182 -5.28 16.31 5.43
N SER A 183 -6.36 16.99 5.03
CA SER A 183 -6.69 18.31 5.55
C SER A 183 -7.56 18.29 6.81
N THR A 184 -8.25 17.19 7.09
CA THR A 184 -9.24 17.11 8.18
C THR A 184 -8.80 16.20 9.33
N THR A 185 -7.92 15.22 9.09
CA THR A 185 -7.56 14.17 10.06
C THR A 185 -6.11 13.68 9.84
N ASN A 186 -5.54 12.98 10.81
CA ASN A 186 -4.24 12.30 10.62
C ASN A 186 -4.35 10.88 10.05
N ALA A 187 -5.57 10.33 9.93
CA ALA A 187 -5.80 8.96 9.48
C ALA A 187 -6.48 8.95 8.11
N VAL A 188 -5.81 8.41 7.10
CA VAL A 188 -6.39 8.23 5.76
C VAL A 188 -7.07 6.85 5.70
N PRO A 189 -8.39 6.78 5.48
CA PRO A 189 -9.11 5.50 5.36
C PRO A 189 -8.58 4.64 4.21
N PRO A 190 -8.83 3.32 4.23
CA PRO A 190 -8.53 2.44 3.10
C PRO A 190 -9.28 2.86 1.83
N ASP A 191 -8.76 2.42 0.69
CA ASP A 191 -9.43 2.61 -0.59
C ASP A 191 -10.76 1.85 -0.61
N LEU A 192 -11.77 2.47 -1.22
CA LEU A 192 -13.09 1.86 -1.30
C LEU A 192 -13.08 0.79 -2.39
N MET A 193 -13.68 -0.36 -2.10
CA MET A 193 -13.82 -1.46 -3.07
C MET A 193 -14.56 -1.03 -4.35
N CYS A 194 -15.50 -0.07 -4.26
CA CYS A 194 -16.19 0.46 -5.44
C CYS A 194 -15.29 1.32 -6.35
N ASN A 195 -14.13 1.75 -5.85
CA ASN A 195 -13.13 2.53 -6.58
C ASN A 195 -11.91 1.66 -6.98
N SER A 196 -11.97 0.34 -6.76
CA SER A 196 -10.92 -0.56 -7.22
C SER A 196 -10.69 -0.39 -8.72
N LEU A 197 -9.43 -0.36 -9.11
CA LEU A 197 -9.03 -0.26 -10.51
C LEU A 197 -9.40 -1.54 -11.26
N HIS A 198 -9.45 -1.50 -12.60
CA HIS A 198 -9.74 -2.70 -13.38
C HIS A 198 -8.77 -3.84 -13.04
N ASN A 199 -9.24 -5.08 -13.10
CA ASN A 199 -8.37 -6.22 -12.83
C ASN A 199 -7.34 -6.37 -13.98
N PRO A 200 -6.02 -6.33 -13.70
CA PRO A 200 -4.98 -6.41 -14.73
C PRO A 200 -4.99 -7.74 -15.52
N LEU A 201 -5.63 -8.78 -14.97
CA LEU A 201 -5.79 -10.09 -15.60
C LEU A 201 -7.00 -10.16 -16.55
N ASN A 202 -7.95 -9.23 -16.46
CA ASN A 202 -9.19 -9.31 -17.21
C ASN A 202 -9.09 -8.58 -18.55
N ARG A 203 -8.64 -9.27 -19.60
CA ARG A 203 -8.60 -8.75 -20.99
C ARG A 203 -9.97 -8.41 -21.59
N ALA A 204 -11.05 -8.98 -21.05
CA ALA A 204 -12.39 -8.89 -21.64
C ALA A 204 -13.30 -7.85 -20.97
N ALA A 205 -13.02 -7.46 -19.71
CA ALA A 205 -13.73 -6.34 -19.07
C ALA A 205 -13.41 -4.98 -19.70
N GLU A 206 -12.39 -4.93 -20.56
CA GLU A 206 -11.83 -3.73 -21.16
C GLU A 206 -12.61 -3.21 -22.39
N THR A 207 -13.60 -3.96 -22.91
CA THR A 207 -14.31 -3.62 -24.16
C THR A 207 -15.64 -2.89 -23.99
N HIS A 208 -16.23 -2.87 -22.79
CA HIS A 208 -17.50 -2.18 -22.55
C HIS A 208 -17.27 -0.87 -21.80
N ARG A 209 -17.06 0.22 -22.57
CA ARG A 209 -17.17 1.57 -22.04
C ARG A 209 -18.60 1.75 -21.52
N ASN A 210 -18.78 1.64 -20.21
CA ASN A 210 -20.05 2.02 -19.60
C ASN A 210 -20.05 3.55 -19.51
N GLU A 211 -20.65 4.22 -20.50
CA GLU A 211 -20.76 5.69 -20.57
C GLU A 211 -21.35 6.31 -19.29
N LYS A 212 -22.06 5.52 -18.48
CA LYS A 212 -22.61 5.94 -17.19
C LYS A 212 -21.58 6.05 -16.06
N MET A 213 -20.38 5.47 -16.19
CA MET A 213 -19.35 5.46 -15.14
C MET A 213 -18.37 6.63 -15.29
N ASN A 214 -18.89 7.86 -15.38
CA ASN A 214 -18.09 9.08 -15.46
C ASN A 214 -17.66 9.58 -14.06
N LEU A 215 -16.96 10.72 -13.98
CA LEU A 215 -16.52 11.29 -12.70
C LEU A 215 -17.68 11.58 -11.71
N GLU A 216 -18.83 12.03 -12.23
CA GLU A 216 -20.02 12.32 -11.42
C GLU A 216 -20.59 11.05 -10.77
N TYR A 217 -20.58 9.91 -11.47
CA TYR A 217 -21.03 8.63 -10.92
C TYR A 217 -20.27 8.22 -9.64
N PHE A 218 -18.97 8.50 -9.58
CA PHE A 218 -18.14 8.17 -8.42
C PHE A 218 -18.09 9.28 -7.36
N SER A 219 -18.90 10.33 -7.51
CA SER A 219 -18.93 11.49 -6.61
C SER A 219 -19.18 11.12 -5.15
N ARG A 220 -18.40 11.69 -4.22
CA ARG A 220 -18.52 11.42 -2.78
C ARG A 220 -18.46 12.67 -1.91
N ALA A 221 -19.07 12.61 -0.73
CA ALA A 221 -19.02 13.69 0.25
C ALA A 221 -17.60 13.93 0.77
N ASP A 222 -16.83 12.86 0.98
CA ASP A 222 -15.44 12.89 1.44
C ASP A 222 -14.42 13.13 0.31
N ALA A 223 -14.87 13.62 -0.85
CA ALA A 223 -14.03 13.92 -2.01
C ALA A 223 -14.44 15.27 -2.67
N PRO A 224 -14.43 16.40 -1.95
CA PRO A 224 -14.96 17.67 -2.46
C PRO A 224 -14.28 18.15 -3.75
N ILE A 225 -12.96 17.94 -3.92
CA ILE A 225 -12.23 18.32 -5.13
C ILE A 225 -12.84 17.65 -6.38
N SER A 226 -13.25 16.39 -6.31
CA SER A 226 -13.78 15.66 -7.47
C SER A 226 -15.15 16.15 -7.93
N LYS A 227 -15.84 16.96 -7.11
CA LYS A 227 -17.11 17.61 -7.45
C LYS A 227 -16.93 19.00 -8.05
N HIS A 228 -15.73 19.57 -7.96
CA HIS A 228 -15.46 20.92 -8.45
C HIS A 228 -15.57 20.98 -9.99
N PRO A 229 -16.06 22.08 -10.58
CA PRO A 229 -16.10 22.27 -12.03
C PRO A 229 -14.74 22.06 -12.71
N ASP A 230 -13.65 22.50 -12.07
CA ASP A 230 -12.29 22.24 -12.57
C ASP A 230 -11.99 20.75 -12.66
N ALA A 231 -12.42 19.92 -11.70
CA ALA A 231 -12.21 18.47 -11.79
C ALA A 231 -12.97 17.85 -12.96
N GLN A 232 -14.18 18.33 -13.28
CA GLN A 232 -14.92 17.88 -14.45
C GLN A 232 -14.24 18.30 -15.77
N LYS A 233 -13.72 19.53 -15.82
CA LYS A 233 -12.94 20.01 -16.96
C LYS A 233 -11.66 19.19 -17.14
N MET A 234 -10.92 18.95 -16.05
CA MET A 234 -9.73 18.10 -16.03
C MET A 234 -10.04 16.69 -16.53
N TYR A 235 -11.13 16.07 -16.06
CA TYR A 235 -11.56 14.74 -16.52
C TYR A 235 -11.75 14.73 -18.04
N THR A 236 -12.48 15.72 -18.57
CA THR A 236 -12.75 15.83 -20.01
C THR A 236 -11.46 16.04 -20.81
N THR A 237 -10.59 16.95 -20.37
CA THR A 237 -9.28 17.21 -20.99
C THR A 237 -8.43 15.94 -21.03
N LEU A 238 -8.36 15.18 -19.93
CA LEU A 238 -7.59 13.94 -19.87
C LEU A 238 -8.18 12.86 -20.78
N VAL A 239 -9.51 12.67 -20.80
CA VAL A 239 -10.15 11.70 -21.69
C VAL A 239 -9.84 12.02 -23.16
N ASN A 240 -10.05 13.26 -23.58
CA ASN A 240 -9.75 13.69 -24.96
C ASN A 240 -8.28 13.44 -25.30
N ARG A 241 -7.37 13.83 -24.40
CA ARG A 241 -5.93 13.62 -24.62
C ARG A 241 -5.57 12.14 -24.72
N ILE A 242 -6.22 11.28 -23.93
CA ILE A 242 -5.97 9.84 -23.97
C ILE A 242 -6.44 9.22 -25.28
N GLU A 243 -7.59 9.66 -25.79
CA GLU A 243 -8.13 9.24 -27.08
C GLU A 243 -7.25 9.74 -28.24
N ASP A 244 -6.80 10.99 -28.21
CA ASP A 244 -5.93 11.59 -29.23
C ASP A 244 -4.58 10.85 -29.35
N VAL A 245 -3.97 10.51 -28.22
CA VAL A 245 -2.71 9.75 -28.19
C VAL A 245 -2.94 8.35 -28.76
N ALA A 246 -4.05 7.69 -28.40
CA ALA A 246 -4.37 6.37 -28.95
C ALA A 246 -4.62 6.42 -30.46
N ALA A 247 -5.32 7.44 -30.96
CA ALA A 247 -5.53 7.64 -32.39
C ALA A 247 -4.21 7.89 -33.14
N SER A 248 -3.29 8.65 -32.53
CA SER A 248 -1.98 8.97 -33.11
C SER A 248 -1.02 7.78 -33.16
N LEU A 249 -1.11 6.86 -32.18
CA LEU A 249 -0.25 5.66 -32.12
C LEU A 249 -0.68 4.56 -33.10
N GLY A 250 -1.91 4.60 -33.60
CA GLY A 250 -2.47 3.54 -34.45
C GLY A 250 -2.63 2.21 -33.69
N ASN A 251 -1.56 1.39 -33.65
CA ASN A 251 -1.50 0.17 -32.85
C ASN A 251 -0.62 0.38 -31.61
N PRO A 252 -1.21 0.68 -30.43
CA PRO A 252 -0.46 1.08 -29.23
C PRO A 252 0.45 -0.02 -28.65
N ARG A 253 0.35 -1.27 -29.12
CA ARG A 253 1.14 -2.40 -28.59
C ARG A 253 2.61 -2.40 -28.99
N LEU A 254 3.06 -1.49 -29.86
CA LEU A 254 4.36 -1.63 -30.53
C LEU A 254 5.51 -0.80 -29.95
N SER A 255 5.26 0.13 -29.03
CA SER A 255 6.35 0.95 -28.45
C SER A 255 6.26 1.04 -26.93
N PRO A 256 7.24 0.48 -26.18
CA PRO A 256 7.33 0.66 -24.74
C PRO A 256 7.48 2.16 -24.41
N MET A 257 6.64 2.66 -23.52
CA MET A 257 6.75 4.03 -23.02
C MET A 257 7.20 4.03 -21.56
N ASP A 258 7.98 5.04 -21.16
CA ASP A 258 8.28 5.27 -19.74
C ASP A 258 7.12 6.05 -19.07
N TRP A 259 6.72 5.63 -17.87
CA TRP A 259 5.61 6.31 -17.18
C TRP A 259 5.94 7.76 -16.79
N PRO A 260 7.15 8.14 -16.30
CA PRO A 260 7.43 9.53 -15.96
C PRO A 260 7.13 10.53 -17.08
N THR A 261 7.59 10.25 -18.30
CA THR A 261 7.40 11.08 -19.49
C THR A 261 5.92 11.19 -19.86
N GLN A 262 5.17 10.10 -19.76
CA GLN A 262 3.76 10.08 -20.11
C GLN A 262 2.87 10.75 -19.05
N ALA A 263 3.19 10.57 -17.77
CA ALA A 263 2.53 11.29 -16.68
C ALA A 263 2.77 12.81 -16.78
N GLU A 264 4.01 13.21 -17.07
CA GLU A 264 4.39 14.61 -17.29
C GLU A 264 3.68 15.19 -18.53
N MET A 265 3.56 14.43 -19.61
CA MET A 265 2.78 14.85 -20.79
C MET A 265 1.32 15.15 -20.42
N LEU A 266 0.64 14.22 -19.74
CA LEU A 266 -0.75 14.41 -19.31
C LEU A 266 -0.89 15.62 -18.38
N PHE A 267 0.01 15.76 -17.42
CA PHE A 267 0.06 16.89 -16.50
C PHE A 267 0.23 18.22 -17.24
N ARG A 268 1.17 18.31 -18.20
CA ARG A 268 1.39 19.50 -19.02
C ARG A 268 0.20 19.86 -19.88
N THR A 269 -0.50 18.88 -20.44
CA THR A 269 -1.74 19.11 -21.21
C THR A 269 -2.78 19.79 -20.32
N VAL A 270 -3.08 19.23 -19.14
CA VAL A 270 -4.04 19.83 -18.20
C VAL A 270 -3.58 21.24 -17.78
N ARG A 271 -2.30 21.40 -17.44
CA ARG A 271 -1.75 22.69 -17.03
C ARG A 271 -1.81 23.75 -18.13
N GLY A 272 -1.63 23.36 -19.39
CA GLY A 272 -1.73 24.25 -20.54
C GLY A 272 -3.15 24.76 -20.80
N GLU A 273 -4.15 23.90 -20.66
CA GLU A 273 -5.56 24.18 -20.94
C GLU A 273 -6.33 24.80 -19.76
N MET A 274 -5.80 24.68 -18.55
CA MET A 274 -6.45 25.05 -17.30
C MET A 274 -5.57 25.94 -16.41
N ARG A 275 -4.95 26.97 -16.99
CA ARG A 275 -3.96 27.82 -16.29
C ARG A 275 -4.48 28.48 -15.01
N ASP A 276 -5.75 28.83 -14.99
CA ASP A 276 -6.38 29.56 -13.88
C ASP A 276 -7.15 28.63 -12.91
N ALA A 277 -7.04 27.31 -13.05
CA ALA A 277 -7.75 26.36 -12.20
C ALA A 277 -7.10 26.21 -10.82
N ASP A 278 -7.93 26.12 -9.79
CA ASP A 278 -7.50 25.94 -8.39
C ASP A 278 -8.29 24.86 -7.64
N GLY A 279 -9.29 24.25 -8.29
CA GLY A 279 -10.09 23.17 -7.71
C GLY A 279 -10.84 23.52 -6.43
N GLY A 280 -10.97 24.81 -6.09
CA GLY A 280 -11.49 25.27 -4.81
C GLY A 280 -10.58 24.95 -3.61
N VAL A 281 -9.32 24.58 -3.85
CA VAL A 281 -8.34 24.20 -2.81
C VAL A 281 -7.04 25.00 -2.88
N GLY A 282 -6.99 26.00 -3.77
CA GLY A 282 -5.82 26.80 -4.07
C GLY A 282 -4.87 26.13 -5.06
N GLU A 283 -4.16 26.97 -5.82
CA GLU A 283 -3.32 26.57 -6.96
C GLU A 283 -2.32 25.44 -6.62
N VAL A 284 -1.59 25.57 -5.51
CA VAL A 284 -0.57 24.59 -5.11
C VAL A 284 -1.16 23.20 -4.89
N ARG A 285 -2.26 23.11 -4.12
CA ARG A 285 -2.89 21.82 -3.82
C ARG A 285 -3.59 21.24 -5.05
N TRP A 286 -4.17 22.09 -5.90
CA TRP A 286 -4.75 21.69 -7.16
C TRP A 286 -3.73 21.01 -8.06
N TRP A 287 -2.58 21.64 -8.31
CA TRP A 287 -1.57 21.03 -9.20
C TRP A 287 -0.94 19.77 -8.61
N MET A 288 -0.83 19.66 -7.28
CA MET A 288 -0.46 18.38 -6.66
C MET A 288 -1.51 17.29 -6.92
N TYR A 289 -2.80 17.61 -6.79
CA TYR A 289 -3.89 16.68 -7.10
C TYR A 289 -3.82 16.22 -8.58
N VAL A 290 -3.68 17.15 -9.52
CA VAL A 290 -3.55 16.85 -10.96
C VAL A 290 -2.36 15.91 -11.21
N TRP A 291 -1.19 16.22 -10.64
CA TRP A 291 0.01 15.41 -10.77
C TRP A 291 -0.20 13.98 -10.26
N TYR A 292 -0.75 13.81 -9.05
CA TYR A 292 -0.97 12.48 -8.48
C TYR A 292 -1.99 11.66 -9.27
N VAL A 293 -3.03 12.28 -9.83
CA VAL A 293 -3.96 11.57 -10.73
C VAL A 293 -3.23 11.08 -11.98
N CYS A 294 -2.49 11.96 -12.67
CA CYS A 294 -1.77 11.61 -13.89
C CYS A 294 -0.72 10.52 -13.63
N LYS A 295 0.10 10.69 -12.59
CA LYS A 295 1.11 9.72 -12.18
C LYS A 295 0.49 8.35 -11.87
N THR A 296 -0.49 8.31 -10.97
CA THR A 296 -1.08 7.05 -10.50
C THR A 296 -1.73 6.27 -11.64
N LEU A 297 -2.39 6.99 -12.56
CA LEU A 297 -3.03 6.41 -13.72
C LEU A 297 -2.03 5.68 -14.62
N VAL A 298 -0.90 6.31 -14.94
CA VAL A 298 0.12 5.72 -15.81
C VAL A 298 0.92 4.63 -15.09
N VAL A 299 1.25 4.83 -13.80
CA VAL A 299 1.92 3.81 -12.97
C VAL A 299 1.08 2.53 -12.90
N TRP A 300 -0.24 2.66 -12.73
CA TRP A 300 -1.14 1.49 -12.74
C TRP A 300 -1.08 0.73 -14.06
N GLN A 301 -1.09 1.42 -15.19
CA GLN A 301 -0.93 0.76 -16.50
C GLN A 301 0.42 0.05 -16.64
N GLY A 302 1.50 0.60 -16.06
CA GLY A 302 2.80 -0.08 -15.98
C GLY A 302 2.73 -1.39 -15.22
N TYR A 303 2.03 -1.41 -14.07
CA TYR A 303 1.79 -2.64 -13.32
C TYR A 303 0.90 -3.64 -14.08
N CYS A 304 -0.15 -3.17 -14.77
CA CYS A 304 -0.98 -4.02 -15.61
C CYS A 304 -0.15 -4.70 -16.71
N GLU A 305 0.72 -3.95 -17.38
CA GLU A 305 1.61 -4.47 -18.42
C GLU A 305 2.64 -5.46 -17.83
N HIS A 306 3.17 -5.18 -16.65
CA HIS A 306 4.07 -6.10 -15.95
C HIS A 306 3.39 -7.44 -15.64
N VAL A 307 2.15 -7.41 -15.12
CA VAL A 307 1.35 -8.62 -14.87
C VAL A 307 1.10 -9.40 -16.15
N LYS A 308 0.78 -8.71 -17.26
CA LYS A 308 0.58 -9.34 -18.58
C LYS A 308 1.84 -10.08 -19.05
N LYS A 309 3.01 -9.44 -18.96
CA LYS A 309 4.30 -10.06 -19.31
C LYS A 309 4.63 -11.27 -18.45
N LEU A 310 4.42 -11.18 -17.14
CA LEU A 310 4.63 -12.29 -16.21
C LEU A 310 3.76 -13.50 -16.54
N ALA A 311 2.49 -13.28 -16.89
CA ALA A 311 1.57 -14.33 -17.28
C ALA A 311 1.95 -14.97 -18.64
N GLU A 312 2.42 -14.18 -19.61
CA GLU A 312 2.79 -14.67 -20.95
C GLU A 312 4.12 -15.45 -21.00
N MET A 313 5.14 -15.00 -20.26
CA MET A 313 6.47 -15.63 -20.27
C MET A 313 6.44 -17.09 -19.82
N GLN A 314 5.53 -17.46 -18.93
CA GLN A 314 5.47 -18.82 -18.37
C GLN A 314 4.70 -19.79 -19.28
N VAL A 315 3.69 -19.31 -20.02
CA VAL A 315 2.97 -20.13 -21.00
C VAL A 315 3.90 -20.59 -22.13
N ALA A 316 4.85 -19.74 -22.53
CA ALA A 316 5.85 -20.09 -23.55
C ALA A 316 6.85 -21.17 -23.09
N LEU A 317 7.12 -21.28 -21.78
CA LEU A 317 8.02 -22.28 -21.20
C LEU A 317 7.37 -23.67 -21.01
N VAL A 318 6.05 -23.73 -20.92
CA VAL A 318 5.29 -25.00 -20.77
C VAL A 318 4.96 -25.62 -22.14
N ALA A 319 5.06 -24.85 -23.23
CA ALA A 319 4.79 -25.29 -24.60
C ALA A 319 6.01 -25.85 -25.36
N ILE A 320 7.19 -25.86 -24.73
CA ILE A 320 8.46 -26.42 -25.24
C ILE A 320 8.76 -27.71 -24.50
#